data_AF-C2ERE6-F1
#
_entry.id   AF-C2ERE6-F1
#
_cell.length_a   1.000
_cell.length_b   1.000
_cell.length_c   1.000
_cell.angle_alpha   90.00
_cell.angle_beta   90.00
_cell.angle_gamma   90.00
#
_symmetry.space_group_name_H-M   'P 1'
#
loop_
_entity.id
_entity.type
_entity.pdbx_description
1 polymer ?
#
loop_
_entity_poly.entity_id
_entity_poly.type
_entity_poly.pdbx_seq_one_letter_code
_entity_poly.pdbx_strand_id
1 'polypeptide(L)'
;FKVDLSVASCTGLLDIHTGKWDQAALQLAGIDEKQLPLLAEPTSQETVMVESERQKMDVPHSTPFVYGAFDGALSNIGVGAIKPNQIAITIGTSAAVRVITDRPVIDPEERLFCYMVDKKHWIVGGPLNNGGDVFQWAVHHLIDQGALENEQVDRYTLANRIIEGTPTGSHGLLFHPYLGGERAPIWDANARGDFFGLTALHTRADMLRAVLEGINFNIASVFEAVTKLVGKPQSVTATGGFARSKVWRQMLADILDCQVNVPVSFESGCLGAAILVMQSIGIASSYDVVANYLGDETEYDPQPQAVAVYKQLLPVFRQVEKLLAPAYPTIANLQSELALLHGED
;
A
#
# COMPACT_ATOMS: atom_id res chain seq x y z
N PHE A 1 27.54 -15.08 -0.81
CA PHE A 1 26.54 -14.01 -0.85
C PHE A 1 25.23 -14.63 -1.32
N LYS A 2 24.13 -14.40 -0.59
CA LYS A 2 22.83 -15.06 -0.79
C LYS A 2 21.70 -14.02 -0.65
N VAL A 3 20.57 -14.27 -1.30
CA VAL A 3 19.34 -13.47 -1.23
C VAL A 3 18.14 -14.42 -1.09
N ASP A 4 17.11 -14.02 -0.34
CA ASP A 4 15.88 -14.80 -0.27
C ASP A 4 15.08 -14.71 -1.58
N LEU A 5 14.24 -15.72 -1.82
CA LEU A 5 13.36 -15.78 -2.99
C LEU A 5 12.44 -14.56 -3.12
N SER A 6 11.99 -13.98 -1.99
CA SER A 6 11.05 -12.87 -2.02
C SER A 6 11.70 -11.61 -2.56
N VAL A 7 12.83 -11.19 -2.00
CA VAL A 7 13.59 -10.05 -2.52
C VAL A 7 14.08 -10.32 -3.94
N ALA A 8 14.56 -11.53 -4.25
CA ALA A 8 14.98 -11.90 -5.60
C ALA A 8 13.87 -11.72 -6.63
N SER A 9 12.63 -12.12 -6.29
CA SER A 9 11.48 -11.99 -7.18
C SER A 9 11.02 -10.56 -7.44
N CYS A 10 11.38 -9.62 -6.57
CA CYS A 10 11.12 -8.19 -6.78
C CYS A 10 12.12 -7.51 -7.73
N THR A 11 13.18 -8.21 -8.18
CA THR A 11 14.21 -7.62 -9.06
C THR A 11 13.78 -7.51 -10.53
N GLY A 12 12.74 -8.25 -10.93
CA GLY A 12 12.37 -8.44 -12.33
C GLY A 12 13.27 -9.42 -13.09
N LEU A 13 14.20 -10.09 -12.40
CA LEU A 13 15.15 -11.05 -13.00
C LEU A 13 14.86 -12.51 -12.63
N LEU A 14 13.98 -12.76 -11.67
CA LEU A 14 13.60 -14.10 -11.23
C LEU A 14 12.27 -14.50 -11.90
N ASP A 15 12.21 -15.70 -12.44
CA ASP A 15 10.96 -16.31 -12.89
C ASP A 15 10.16 -16.79 -11.66
N ILE A 16 9.01 -16.16 -11.42
CA ILE A 16 8.11 -16.44 -10.30
C ILE A 16 7.44 -17.81 -10.37
N HIS A 17 7.44 -18.47 -11.53
CA HIS A 17 6.90 -19.81 -11.71
C HIS A 17 7.91 -20.89 -11.33
N THR A 18 9.18 -20.67 -11.63
CA THR A 18 10.25 -21.67 -11.40
C THR A 18 11.11 -21.39 -10.17
N GLY A 19 11.10 -20.16 -9.65
CA GLY A 19 11.96 -19.73 -8.55
C GLY A 19 13.43 -19.71 -8.91
N LYS A 20 13.76 -19.47 -10.18
CA LYS A 20 15.12 -19.41 -10.72
C LYS A 20 15.33 -18.11 -11.48
N TRP A 21 16.59 -17.71 -11.64
CA TRP A 21 16.94 -16.56 -12.48
C TRP A 21 16.52 -16.82 -13.94
N ASP A 22 15.76 -15.89 -14.51
CA ASP A 22 15.22 -15.98 -15.86
C ASP A 22 16.27 -15.57 -16.91
N GLN A 23 16.64 -16.49 -17.79
CA GLN A 23 17.74 -16.25 -18.73
C GLN A 23 17.43 -15.14 -19.74
N ALA A 24 16.17 -14.94 -20.12
CA ALA A 24 15.80 -13.89 -21.06
C ALA A 24 15.89 -12.50 -20.39
N ALA A 25 15.44 -12.38 -19.14
CA ALA A 25 15.58 -11.17 -18.34
C ALA A 25 17.06 -10.83 -18.06
N LEU A 26 17.88 -11.83 -17.73
CA LEU A 26 19.33 -11.64 -17.55
C LEU A 26 19.99 -11.16 -18.84
N GLN A 27 19.65 -11.77 -19.98
CA GLN A 27 20.18 -11.36 -21.29
C GLN A 27 19.77 -9.91 -21.63
N LEU A 28 18.52 -9.54 -21.36
CA LEU A 28 18.02 -8.17 -21.57
C LEU A 28 18.75 -7.14 -20.69
N ALA A 29 19.04 -7.50 -19.44
CA ALA A 29 19.79 -6.67 -18.50
C ALA A 29 21.30 -6.65 -18.78
N GLY A 30 21.81 -7.54 -19.64
CA GLY A 30 23.23 -7.63 -19.99
C GLY A 30 24.11 -8.20 -18.89
N ILE A 31 23.59 -9.12 -18.07
CA ILE A 31 24.31 -9.75 -16.95
C ILE A 31 24.20 -11.27 -16.97
N ASP A 32 25.14 -11.94 -16.29
CA ASP A 32 25.15 -13.38 -16.08
C ASP A 32 24.67 -13.78 -14.68
N GLU A 33 24.10 -14.97 -14.54
CA GLU A 33 23.68 -15.53 -13.24
C GLU A 33 24.81 -15.57 -12.21
N LYS A 34 26.07 -15.73 -12.65
CA LYS A 34 27.26 -15.73 -11.77
C LYS A 34 27.52 -14.39 -11.10
N GLN A 35 26.93 -13.30 -11.60
CA GLN A 35 27.02 -11.97 -11.02
C GLN A 35 25.93 -11.72 -9.96
N LEU A 36 24.99 -12.64 -9.80
CA LEU A 36 23.88 -12.53 -8.86
C LEU A 36 24.14 -13.34 -7.58
N PRO A 37 23.51 -12.96 -6.45
CA PRO A 37 23.51 -13.77 -5.23
C PRO A 37 22.90 -15.16 -5.46
N LEU A 38 23.36 -16.12 -4.67
CA LEU A 38 22.71 -17.44 -4.60
C LEU A 38 21.33 -17.31 -3.93
N LEU A 39 20.35 -18.04 -4.45
CA LEU A 39 18.99 -18.01 -3.92
C LEU A 39 18.87 -18.84 -2.63
N ALA A 40 18.13 -18.33 -1.65
CA ALA A 40 17.83 -18.99 -0.38
C ALA A 40 16.32 -19.03 -0.14
N GLU A 41 15.83 -20.10 0.50
CA GLU A 41 14.46 -20.10 1.03
C GLU A 41 14.34 -19.10 2.18
N PRO A 42 13.18 -18.47 2.38
CA PRO A 42 12.96 -17.53 3.49
C PRO A 42 13.31 -18.08 4.87
N THR A 43 13.09 -19.38 5.08
CA THR A 43 13.33 -20.07 6.35
C THR A 43 14.74 -20.69 6.43
N SER A 44 15.61 -20.46 5.44
CA SER A 44 16.99 -20.95 5.49
C SER A 44 17.75 -20.26 6.63
N GLN A 45 18.63 -21.01 7.29
CA GLN A 45 19.44 -20.51 8.41
C GLN A 45 20.91 -20.37 8.03
N GLU A 46 21.57 -19.38 8.62
CA GLU A 46 23.02 -19.29 8.71
C GLU A 46 23.40 -19.15 10.19
N THR A 47 24.34 -19.94 10.67
CA THR A 47 24.78 -19.92 12.08
C THR A 47 26.17 -19.31 12.25
N VAL A 48 26.87 -19.04 11.14
CA VAL A 48 28.22 -18.48 11.16
C VAL A 48 28.14 -16.96 11.02
N MET A 49 28.48 -16.26 12.11
CA MET A 49 28.61 -14.80 12.14
C MET A 49 30.07 -14.40 12.42
N VAL A 50 30.54 -13.32 11.79
CA VAL A 50 31.86 -12.74 12.04
C VAL A 50 31.96 -12.32 13.52
N GLU A 51 33.05 -12.71 14.19
CA GLU A 51 33.23 -12.50 15.64
C GLU A 51 33.07 -11.04 16.07
N SER A 52 33.62 -10.09 15.29
CA SER A 52 33.51 -8.66 15.60
C SER A 52 32.07 -8.15 15.59
N GLU A 53 31.21 -8.67 14.71
CA GLU A 53 29.81 -8.23 14.63
C GLU A 53 28.97 -8.91 15.70
N ARG A 54 29.24 -10.18 16.00
CA ARG A 54 28.61 -10.89 17.12
C ARG A 54 28.85 -10.17 18.45
N GLN A 55 30.09 -9.74 18.73
CA GLN A 55 30.42 -9.02 19.96
C GLN A 55 29.66 -7.70 20.08
N LYS A 56 29.36 -7.02 18.97
CA LYS A 56 28.55 -5.79 18.98
C LYS A 56 27.06 -6.08 19.23
N MET A 57 26.56 -7.20 18.72
CA MET A 57 25.14 -7.58 18.84
C MET A 57 24.79 -8.23 20.19
N ASP A 58 25.79 -8.74 20.92
CA ASP A 58 25.64 -9.42 22.22
C ASP A 58 24.63 -10.60 22.19
N VAL A 59 24.76 -11.46 21.18
CA VAL A 59 23.91 -12.65 20.99
C VAL A 59 24.69 -13.97 21.13
N PRO A 60 24.05 -15.07 21.59
CA PRO A 60 24.69 -16.38 21.66
C PRO A 60 25.25 -16.88 20.32
N HIS A 61 26.34 -17.64 20.34
CA HIS A 61 26.95 -18.23 19.14
C HIS A 61 26.02 -19.20 18.40
N SER A 62 25.05 -19.79 19.10
CA SER A 62 24.05 -20.69 18.52
C SER A 62 22.87 -19.96 17.88
N THR A 63 22.81 -18.63 17.93
CA THR A 63 21.68 -17.86 17.38
C THR A 63 21.69 -17.91 15.85
N PRO A 64 20.68 -18.50 15.20
CA PRO A 64 20.61 -18.54 13.76
C PRO A 64 20.20 -17.18 13.19
N PHE A 65 20.82 -16.79 12.08
CA PHE A 65 20.30 -15.79 11.16
C PHE A 65 19.33 -16.47 10.19
N VAL A 66 18.14 -15.91 10.02
CA VAL A 66 17.12 -16.40 9.08
C VAL A 66 16.95 -15.35 7.99
N TYR A 67 16.94 -15.78 6.72
CA TYR A 67 16.92 -14.87 5.57
C TYR A 67 15.67 -13.98 5.52
N GLY A 68 14.51 -14.52 5.90
CA GLY A 68 13.26 -13.76 5.90
C GLY A 68 12.69 -13.55 4.49
N ALA A 69 11.96 -12.46 4.32
CA ALA A 69 11.31 -12.11 3.05
C ALA A 69 11.25 -10.59 2.89
N PHE A 70 10.75 -10.13 1.74
CA PHE A 70 10.54 -8.71 1.47
C PHE A 70 9.47 -8.11 2.40
N ASP A 71 9.59 -6.82 2.72
CA ASP A 71 8.76 -6.14 3.73
C ASP A 71 7.26 -6.28 3.47
N GLY A 72 6.82 -6.19 2.21
CA GLY A 72 5.43 -6.31 1.82
C GLY A 72 4.85 -7.69 2.11
N ALA A 73 5.64 -8.77 1.96
CA ALA A 73 5.23 -10.12 2.33
C ALA A 73 5.15 -10.27 3.85
N LEU A 74 6.16 -9.77 4.57
CA LEU A 74 6.20 -9.84 6.02
C LEU A 74 5.05 -9.06 6.66
N SER A 75 4.76 -7.87 6.18
CA SER A 75 3.61 -7.08 6.63
C SER A 75 2.29 -7.81 6.36
N ASN A 76 2.14 -8.46 5.20
CA ASN A 76 0.93 -9.20 4.86
C ASN A 76 0.76 -10.44 5.76
N ILE A 77 1.84 -11.18 6.03
CA ILE A 77 1.83 -12.30 6.99
C ILE A 77 1.51 -11.78 8.38
N GLY A 78 2.18 -10.73 8.85
CA GLY A 78 2.07 -10.23 10.21
C GLY A 78 0.71 -9.62 10.56
N VAL A 79 -0.11 -9.23 9.58
CA VAL A 79 -1.52 -8.85 9.82
C VAL A 79 -2.49 -10.02 9.73
N GLY A 80 -1.99 -11.24 9.54
CA GLY A 80 -2.82 -12.44 9.42
C GLY A 80 -3.51 -12.61 8.07
N ALA A 81 -3.16 -11.81 7.06
CA ALA A 81 -3.70 -11.90 5.70
C ALA A 81 -3.01 -13.01 4.90
N ILE A 82 -3.07 -14.24 5.41
CA ILE A 82 -2.30 -15.39 4.93
C ILE A 82 -3.09 -16.30 3.95
N LYS A 83 -4.26 -15.86 3.49
CA LYS A 83 -5.13 -16.62 2.56
C LYS A 83 -5.62 -15.76 1.39
N PRO A 84 -5.99 -16.37 0.24
CA PRO A 84 -6.47 -15.63 -0.94
C PRO A 84 -7.72 -14.76 -0.73
N ASN A 85 -8.52 -15.05 0.30
CA ASN A 85 -9.72 -14.28 0.66
C ASN A 85 -9.47 -13.22 1.74
N GLN A 86 -8.21 -12.95 2.09
CA GLN A 86 -7.81 -11.97 3.10
C GLN A 86 -6.92 -10.91 2.44
N ILE A 87 -7.47 -9.71 2.25
CA ILE A 87 -6.74 -8.59 1.65
C ILE A 87 -6.20 -7.69 2.76
N ALA A 88 -4.90 -7.37 2.69
CA ALA A 88 -4.28 -6.38 3.53
C ALA A 88 -4.16 -5.04 2.79
N ILE A 89 -4.49 -3.96 3.50
CA ILE A 89 -4.29 -2.59 3.03
C ILE A 89 -3.37 -1.88 4.01
N THR A 90 -2.28 -1.29 3.52
CA THR A 90 -1.41 -0.43 4.33
C THR A 90 -1.54 0.99 3.85
N ILE A 91 -1.82 1.94 4.73
CA ILE A 91 -1.91 3.38 4.43
C ILE A 91 -1.01 4.14 5.41
N GLY A 92 0.22 4.38 4.98
CA GLY A 92 1.21 5.22 5.65
C GLY A 92 1.42 6.51 4.86
N THR A 93 2.67 6.96 4.72
CA THR A 93 3.03 8.03 3.77
C THR A 93 2.52 7.70 2.38
N SER A 94 2.77 6.48 1.93
CA SER A 94 2.24 5.86 0.73
C SER A 94 1.21 4.78 1.10
N ALA A 95 0.60 4.12 0.10
CA ALA A 95 -0.34 3.03 0.34
C ALA A 95 -0.02 1.76 -0.45
N ALA A 96 -0.62 0.64 -0.04
CA ALA A 96 -0.53 -0.62 -0.77
C ALA A 96 -1.75 -1.49 -0.50
N VAL A 97 -2.22 -2.20 -1.52
CA VAL A 97 -3.24 -3.25 -1.41
C VAL A 97 -2.60 -4.57 -1.83
N ARG A 98 -2.67 -5.58 -0.96
CA ARG A 98 -1.98 -6.86 -1.15
C ARG A 98 -2.84 -8.04 -0.74
N VAL A 99 -2.60 -9.17 -1.39
CA VAL A 99 -3.15 -10.47 -1.03
C VAL A 99 -2.10 -11.53 -1.24
N ILE A 100 -2.11 -12.56 -0.40
CA ILE A 100 -1.29 -13.75 -0.62
C ILE A 100 -2.07 -14.81 -1.40
N THR A 101 -1.40 -15.51 -2.29
CA THR A 101 -1.97 -16.54 -3.17
C THR A 101 -1.11 -17.80 -3.11
N ASP A 102 -1.72 -18.94 -3.44
CA ASP A 102 -1.09 -20.27 -3.44
C ASP A 102 -0.48 -20.67 -4.78
N ARG A 103 -0.50 -19.74 -5.74
CA ARG A 103 0.05 -19.86 -7.09
C ARG A 103 0.39 -18.47 -7.63
N PRO A 104 1.31 -18.34 -8.60
CA PRO A 104 1.55 -17.06 -9.25
C PRO A 104 0.29 -16.59 -9.99
N VAL A 105 -0.07 -15.32 -9.83
CA VAL A 105 -1.23 -14.70 -10.50
C VAL A 105 -0.78 -13.37 -11.11
N ILE A 106 -0.91 -13.25 -12.43
CA ILE A 106 -0.57 -12.05 -13.19
C ILE A 106 -1.86 -11.31 -13.54
N ASP A 107 -1.88 -9.98 -13.34
CA ASP A 107 -2.95 -9.12 -13.81
C ASP A 107 -2.81 -8.94 -15.34
N PRO A 108 -3.79 -9.38 -16.16
CA PRO A 108 -3.71 -9.21 -17.61
C PRO A 108 -3.75 -7.74 -18.06
N GLU A 109 -4.19 -6.82 -17.18
CA GLU A 109 -4.14 -5.37 -17.41
C GLU A 109 -2.84 -4.72 -16.89
N GLU A 110 -1.89 -5.52 -16.39
CA GLU A 110 -0.55 -5.06 -15.93
C GLU A 110 -0.58 -4.00 -14.82
N ARG A 111 -1.66 -3.92 -14.03
CA ARG A 111 -1.80 -2.92 -12.96
C ARG A 111 -1.16 -3.37 -11.65
N LEU A 112 -0.98 -4.67 -11.46
CA LEU A 112 -0.54 -5.28 -10.19
C LEU A 112 0.76 -6.05 -10.36
N PHE A 113 1.61 -6.02 -9.33
CA PHE A 113 2.77 -6.90 -9.24
C PHE A 113 2.36 -8.29 -8.76
N CYS A 114 3.21 -9.28 -9.04
CA CYS A 114 3.22 -10.59 -8.40
C CYS A 114 4.66 -10.96 -8.06
N TYR A 115 4.95 -11.22 -6.79
CA TYR A 115 6.29 -11.64 -6.35
C TYR A 115 6.19 -12.82 -5.37
N MET A 116 7.23 -13.65 -5.32
CA MET A 116 7.28 -14.84 -4.48
C MET A 116 7.42 -14.46 -3.01
N VAL A 117 6.89 -15.29 -2.11
CA VAL A 117 7.31 -15.30 -0.70
C VAL A 117 8.22 -16.50 -0.51
N ASP A 118 7.69 -17.68 -0.80
CA ASP A 118 8.39 -18.96 -0.81
C ASP A 118 7.92 -19.79 -2.03
N LYS A 119 8.25 -21.08 -2.07
CA LYS A 119 7.85 -21.99 -3.16
C LYS A 119 6.35 -22.28 -3.27
N LYS A 120 5.54 -21.84 -2.30
CA LYS A 120 4.10 -22.14 -2.17
C LYS A 120 3.24 -20.88 -2.13
N HIS A 121 3.83 -19.72 -1.94
CA HIS A 121 3.09 -18.48 -1.72
C HIS A 121 3.64 -17.32 -2.54
N TRP A 122 2.72 -16.51 -3.07
CA TRP A 122 3.01 -15.29 -3.83
C TRP A 122 2.18 -14.13 -3.28
N ILE A 123 2.75 -12.93 -3.28
CA ILE A 123 2.00 -11.70 -3.03
C ILE A 123 1.59 -11.09 -4.36
N VAL A 124 0.31 -10.78 -4.48
CA VAL A 124 -0.28 -10.01 -5.58
C VAL A 124 -0.77 -8.70 -5.01
N GLY A 125 -0.48 -7.58 -5.69
CA GLY A 125 -0.91 -6.29 -5.17
C GLY A 125 -0.47 -5.09 -6.00
N GLY A 126 -0.90 -3.93 -5.55
CA GLY A 126 -0.57 -2.65 -6.17
C GLY A 126 0.00 -1.69 -5.13
N PRO A 127 1.17 -1.09 -5.36
CA PRO A 127 1.69 -0.04 -4.52
C PRO A 127 1.19 1.31 -5.05
N LEU A 128 0.75 2.19 -4.14
CA LEU A 128 0.28 3.54 -4.45
C LEU A 128 1.23 4.53 -3.79
N ASN A 129 1.71 5.53 -4.54
CA ASN A 129 2.56 6.60 -4.02
C ASN A 129 1.78 7.51 -3.08
N ASN A 130 0.55 7.85 -3.48
CA ASN A 130 -0.21 8.95 -2.92
C ASN A 130 -1.14 8.45 -1.80
N GLY A 131 -0.68 8.58 -0.55
CA GLY A 131 -1.38 8.12 0.64
C GLY A 131 -1.50 9.24 1.67
N GLY A 132 -0.91 9.03 2.84
CA GLY A 132 -0.89 10.00 3.93
C GLY A 132 -0.13 11.28 3.61
N ASP A 133 0.81 11.26 2.66
CA ASP A 133 1.53 12.46 2.18
C ASP A 133 0.59 13.46 1.47
N VAL A 134 -0.34 12.96 0.65
CA VAL A 134 -1.34 13.79 -0.01
C VAL A 134 -2.35 14.34 0.99
N PHE A 135 -2.71 13.55 2.01
CA PHE A 135 -3.50 14.07 3.12
C PHE A 135 -2.73 15.15 3.89
N GLN A 136 -1.44 14.95 4.17
CA GLN A 136 -0.58 15.94 4.81
C GLN A 136 -0.50 17.23 4.00
N TRP A 137 -0.32 17.13 2.68
CA TRP A 137 -0.36 18.27 1.76
C TRP A 137 -1.68 19.04 1.89
N ALA A 138 -2.82 18.36 1.81
CA ALA A 138 -4.12 19.01 1.91
C ALA A 138 -4.34 19.66 3.28
N VAL A 139 -3.94 18.98 4.34
CA VAL A 139 -4.01 19.49 5.71
C VAL A 139 -3.16 20.76 5.86
N HIS A 140 -1.94 20.79 5.32
CA HIS A 140 -1.08 21.97 5.36
C HIS A 140 -1.59 23.16 4.54
N HIS A 141 -2.20 22.91 3.38
CA HIS A 141 -2.56 23.97 2.43
C HIS A 141 -4.03 24.41 2.48
N LEU A 142 -4.94 23.56 2.94
CA LEU A 142 -6.38 23.84 2.96
C LEU A 142 -6.91 24.21 4.35
N ILE A 143 -6.20 23.83 5.42
CA ILE A 143 -6.57 24.25 6.77
C ILE A 143 -6.06 25.66 7.04
N ASP A 144 -7.00 26.52 7.39
CA ASP A 144 -6.75 27.90 7.75
C ASP A 144 -6.00 28.02 9.09
N GLN A 145 -4.95 28.85 9.13
CA GLN A 145 -4.15 29.03 10.33
C GLN A 145 -4.94 29.71 11.47
N GLY A 146 -5.82 30.66 11.15
CA GLY A 146 -6.66 31.32 12.15
C GLY A 146 -7.69 30.37 12.76
N ALA A 147 -8.19 29.40 11.99
CA ALA A 147 -9.07 28.36 12.51
C ALA A 147 -8.35 27.48 13.55
N LEU A 148 -7.07 27.16 13.36
CA LEU A 148 -6.28 26.39 14.33
C LEU A 148 -6.09 27.14 15.64
N GLU A 149 -5.78 28.44 15.55
CA GLU A 149 -5.58 29.31 16.71
C GLU A 149 -6.87 29.45 17.54
N ASN A 150 -8.02 29.54 16.87
CA ASN A 150 -9.32 29.64 17.52
C ASN A 150 -9.75 28.32 18.19
N GLU A 151 -9.54 27.17 17.53
CA GLU A 151 -9.99 25.86 18.02
C GLU A 151 -9.03 25.24 19.04
N GLN A 152 -7.78 25.70 19.11
CA GLN A 152 -6.76 25.22 20.05
C GLN A 152 -6.50 23.70 19.96
N VAL A 153 -6.54 23.15 18.75
CA VAL A 153 -6.23 21.74 18.48
C VAL A 153 -5.14 21.62 17.43
N ASP A 154 -4.53 20.43 17.33
CA ASP A 154 -3.61 20.17 16.23
C ASP A 154 -4.35 20.11 14.88
N ARG A 155 -3.57 20.33 13.82
CA ARG A 155 -4.06 20.47 12.45
C ARG A 155 -4.81 19.23 11.94
N TYR A 156 -4.37 18.03 12.32
CA TYR A 156 -5.01 16.79 11.89
C TYR A 156 -6.32 16.54 12.66
N THR A 157 -6.37 16.88 13.95
CA THR A 157 -7.62 16.84 14.72
C THR A 157 -8.67 17.77 14.11
N LEU A 158 -8.30 19.01 13.76
CA LEU A 158 -9.23 19.94 13.09
C LEU A 158 -9.67 19.40 11.72
N ALA A 159 -8.74 18.91 10.90
CA ALA A 159 -9.05 18.35 9.59
C ALA A 159 -10.05 17.18 9.68
N ASN A 160 -9.85 16.24 10.61
CA ASN A 160 -10.77 15.12 10.81
C ASN A 160 -12.18 15.59 11.18
N ARG A 161 -12.31 16.61 12.04
CA ARG A 161 -13.62 17.19 12.40
C ARG A 161 -14.32 17.84 11.21
N ILE A 162 -13.58 18.61 10.41
CA ILE A 162 -14.12 19.26 9.21
C ILE A 162 -14.62 18.21 8.21
N ILE A 163 -13.83 17.16 7.96
CA ILE A 163 -14.19 16.08 7.05
C ILE A 163 -15.44 15.33 7.54
N GLU A 164 -15.50 15.02 8.84
CA GLU A 164 -16.65 14.36 9.46
C GLU A 164 -17.93 15.20 9.35
N GLY A 165 -17.83 16.52 9.46
CA GLY A 165 -18.97 17.44 9.30
C GLY A 165 -19.35 17.79 7.85
N THR A 166 -18.52 17.45 6.88
CA THR A 166 -18.79 17.70 5.44
C THR A 166 -19.64 16.57 4.87
N PRO A 167 -20.62 16.78 3.98
CA PRO A 167 -21.42 15.69 3.42
C PRO A 167 -20.62 14.66 2.60
N THR A 168 -21.07 13.40 2.63
CA THR A 168 -20.51 12.31 1.81
C THR A 168 -20.51 12.63 0.33
N GLY A 169 -19.37 12.40 -0.32
CA GLY A 169 -19.16 12.68 -1.73
C GLY A 169 -18.81 14.13 -2.03
N SER A 170 -18.54 14.96 -1.01
CA SER A 170 -18.04 16.34 -1.17
C SER A 170 -18.86 17.19 -2.14
N HIS A 171 -20.19 17.05 -2.10
CA HIS A 171 -21.14 17.68 -3.05
C HIS A 171 -20.85 17.40 -4.54
N GLY A 172 -20.21 16.27 -4.85
CA GLY A 172 -19.85 15.85 -6.20
C GLY A 172 -18.43 16.25 -6.63
N LEU A 173 -17.65 16.91 -5.77
CA LEU A 173 -16.26 17.25 -6.04
C LEU A 173 -15.38 16.00 -5.99
N LEU A 174 -14.64 15.76 -7.08
CA LEU A 174 -13.65 14.69 -7.16
C LEU A 174 -12.24 15.27 -7.05
N PHE A 175 -11.34 14.48 -6.49
CA PHE A 175 -9.92 14.79 -6.45
C PHE A 175 -9.10 13.57 -6.87
N HIS A 176 -8.25 13.70 -7.89
CA HIS A 176 -7.28 12.67 -8.22
C HIS A 176 -6.00 12.91 -7.42
N PRO A 177 -5.49 11.92 -6.67
CA PRO A 177 -4.45 12.15 -5.68
C PRO A 177 -3.03 12.18 -6.23
N TYR A 178 -2.81 12.25 -7.55
CA TYR A 178 -1.51 11.97 -8.19
C TYR A 178 -0.46 13.08 -8.06
N LEU A 179 -0.27 13.66 -6.86
CA LEU A 179 0.67 14.77 -6.65
C LEU A 179 2.12 14.38 -6.94
N GLY A 180 2.51 13.15 -6.62
CA GLY A 180 3.87 12.62 -6.85
C GLY A 180 3.98 11.70 -8.08
N GLY A 181 3.08 11.82 -9.06
CA GLY A 181 2.86 10.75 -10.04
C GLY A 181 2.27 9.50 -9.38
N GLU A 182 2.04 8.42 -10.11
CA GLU A 182 1.44 7.22 -9.53
C GLU A 182 2.01 5.91 -10.08
N ARG A 183 2.10 4.90 -9.20
CA ARG A 183 2.32 3.51 -9.58
C ARG A 183 0.96 2.86 -9.84
N ALA A 184 0.56 1.84 -9.07
CA ALA A 184 -0.73 1.21 -9.31
C ALA A 184 -1.88 2.21 -9.02
N PRO A 185 -2.97 2.18 -9.82
CA PRO A 185 -3.21 1.26 -10.93
C PRO A 185 -2.74 1.77 -12.30
N ILE A 186 -2.27 3.03 -12.42
CA ILE A 186 -2.09 3.70 -13.72
C ILE A 186 -0.66 3.66 -14.29
N TRP A 187 0.34 3.44 -13.43
CA TRP A 187 1.77 3.39 -13.75
C TRP A 187 2.27 4.57 -14.58
N ASP A 188 1.92 5.79 -14.15
CA ASP A 188 2.30 7.03 -14.82
C ASP A 188 3.00 7.99 -13.84
N ALA A 189 4.33 8.11 -14.00
CA ALA A 189 5.15 9.05 -13.24
C ALA A 189 4.87 10.53 -13.57
N ASN A 190 4.24 10.81 -14.72
CA ASN A 190 3.84 12.14 -15.12
C ASN A 190 2.45 12.53 -14.61
N ALA A 191 1.70 11.61 -14.01
CA ALA A 191 0.39 11.90 -13.45
C ALA A 191 0.46 13.09 -12.47
N ARG A 192 -0.59 13.91 -12.46
CA ARG A 192 -0.72 15.10 -11.60
C ARG A 192 -2.08 15.09 -10.93
N GLY A 193 -2.12 15.61 -9.70
CA GLY A 193 -3.38 15.76 -8.98
C GLY A 193 -4.24 16.87 -9.56
N ASP A 194 -5.56 16.71 -9.45
CA ASP A 194 -6.55 17.67 -9.93
C ASP A 194 -7.80 17.64 -9.06
N PHE A 195 -8.53 18.76 -9.07
CA PHE A 195 -9.91 18.83 -8.59
C PHE A 195 -10.85 18.92 -9.79
N PHE A 196 -11.85 18.05 -9.84
CA PHE A 196 -12.82 17.99 -10.92
C PHE A 196 -14.25 18.18 -10.39
N GLY A 197 -15.00 19.09 -11.03
CA GLY A 197 -16.41 19.35 -10.68
C GLY A 197 -16.67 20.54 -9.76
N LEU A 198 -15.72 21.47 -9.63
CA LEU A 198 -15.91 22.67 -8.81
C LEU A 198 -17.14 23.50 -9.26
N THR A 199 -17.85 24.00 -8.26
CA THR A 199 -19.02 24.90 -8.38
C THR A 199 -18.99 25.89 -7.21
N ALA A 200 -19.79 26.97 -7.27
CA ALA A 200 -19.86 27.96 -6.20
C ALA A 200 -20.40 27.43 -4.85
N LEU A 201 -20.93 26.20 -4.82
CA LEU A 201 -21.34 25.54 -3.57
C LEU A 201 -20.14 25.06 -2.74
N HIS A 202 -19.04 24.72 -3.41
CA HIS A 202 -17.92 24.05 -2.76
C HIS A 202 -17.09 25.02 -1.92
N THR A 203 -16.72 24.56 -0.74
CA THR A 203 -15.90 25.25 0.25
C THR A 203 -14.56 24.55 0.43
N ARG A 204 -13.67 25.14 1.25
CA ARG A 204 -12.42 24.46 1.66
C ARG A 204 -12.68 23.12 2.36
N ALA A 205 -13.82 22.98 3.05
CA ALA A 205 -14.21 21.73 3.71
C ALA A 205 -14.49 20.62 2.69
N ASP A 206 -15.20 20.95 1.60
CA ASP A 206 -15.47 20.03 0.50
C ASP A 206 -14.19 19.63 -0.21
N MET A 207 -13.27 20.58 -0.45
CA MET A 207 -11.97 20.27 -1.05
C MET A 207 -11.15 19.33 -0.15
N LEU A 208 -11.13 19.57 1.16
CA LEU A 208 -10.42 18.72 2.12
C LEU A 208 -11.00 17.30 2.17
N ARG A 209 -12.35 17.18 2.19
CA ARG A 209 -13.00 15.86 2.15
C ARG A 209 -12.77 15.16 0.81
N ALA A 210 -12.85 15.89 -0.32
CA ALA A 210 -12.61 15.33 -1.64
C ALA A 210 -11.19 14.76 -1.77
N VAL A 211 -10.18 15.39 -1.15
CA VAL A 211 -8.83 14.82 -1.10
C VAL A 211 -8.82 13.46 -0.42
N LEU A 212 -9.44 13.34 0.75
CA LEU A 212 -9.47 12.08 1.49
C LEU A 212 -10.27 11.00 0.74
N GLU A 213 -11.39 11.38 0.13
CA GLU A 213 -12.19 10.49 -0.73
C GLU A 213 -11.39 10.04 -1.95
N GLY A 214 -10.65 10.95 -2.59
CA GLY A 214 -9.77 10.69 -3.74
C GLY A 214 -8.67 9.67 -3.46
N ILE A 215 -8.00 9.77 -2.30
CA ILE A 215 -7.02 8.78 -1.86
C ILE A 215 -7.68 7.40 -1.75
N ASN A 216 -8.87 7.32 -1.13
CA ASN A 216 -9.59 6.07 -0.97
C ASN A 216 -10.18 5.53 -2.30
N PHE A 217 -10.56 6.38 -3.25
CA PHE A 217 -10.98 5.96 -4.60
C PHE A 217 -9.83 5.34 -5.40
N ASN A 218 -8.61 5.88 -5.24
CA ASN A 218 -7.42 5.29 -5.84
C ASN A 218 -7.13 3.91 -5.24
N ILE A 219 -7.17 3.79 -3.90
CA ILE A 219 -7.07 2.50 -3.19
C ILE A 219 -8.16 1.53 -3.67
N ALA A 220 -9.41 1.99 -3.82
CA ALA A 220 -10.53 1.18 -4.30
C ALA A 220 -10.32 0.66 -5.73
N SER A 221 -9.60 1.39 -6.57
CA SER A 221 -9.28 0.96 -7.93
C SER A 221 -8.25 -0.17 -7.93
N VAL A 222 -7.26 -0.13 -7.04
CA VAL A 222 -6.33 -1.25 -6.83
C VAL A 222 -7.02 -2.44 -6.16
N PHE A 223 -7.87 -2.19 -5.15
CA PHE A 223 -8.68 -3.21 -4.50
C PHE A 223 -9.60 -3.94 -5.50
N GLU A 224 -10.23 -3.22 -6.43
CA GLU A 224 -11.03 -3.84 -7.49
C GLU A 224 -10.17 -4.72 -8.41
N ALA A 225 -8.98 -4.25 -8.80
CA ALA A 225 -8.06 -5.04 -9.60
C ALA A 225 -7.67 -6.35 -8.89
N VAL A 226 -7.35 -6.28 -7.60
CA VAL A 226 -7.02 -7.47 -6.79
C VAL A 226 -8.22 -8.41 -6.68
N THR A 227 -9.39 -7.90 -6.32
CA THR A 227 -10.61 -8.72 -6.14
C THR A 227 -11.11 -9.36 -7.42
N LYS A 228 -10.83 -8.80 -8.60
CA LYS A 228 -11.09 -9.46 -9.89
C LYS A 228 -10.26 -10.73 -10.09
N LEU A 229 -9.07 -10.81 -9.48
CA LEU A 229 -8.16 -11.94 -9.61
C LEU A 229 -8.42 -13.03 -8.57
N VAL A 230 -8.71 -12.65 -7.33
CA VAL A 230 -8.81 -13.59 -6.18
C VAL A 230 -10.21 -13.74 -5.59
N GLY A 231 -11.17 -12.93 -6.05
CA GLY A 231 -12.53 -12.85 -5.49
C GLY A 231 -12.67 -11.74 -4.44
N LYS A 232 -13.91 -11.34 -4.15
CA LYS A 232 -14.22 -10.34 -3.13
C LYS A 232 -14.08 -10.96 -1.73
N PRO A 233 -13.31 -10.35 -0.81
CA PRO A 233 -13.18 -10.86 0.55
C PRO A 233 -14.42 -10.51 1.40
N GLN A 234 -14.56 -11.17 2.56
CA GLN A 234 -15.58 -10.80 3.54
C GLN A 234 -15.20 -9.52 4.29
N SER A 235 -13.92 -9.40 4.64
CA SER A 235 -13.33 -8.23 5.28
C SER A 235 -11.92 -7.98 4.76
N VAL A 236 -11.42 -6.77 5.00
CA VAL A 236 -10.02 -6.40 4.76
C VAL A 236 -9.37 -5.98 6.05
N THR A 237 -8.08 -6.28 6.21
CA THR A 237 -7.29 -5.78 7.35
C THR A 237 -6.51 -4.56 6.91
N ALA A 238 -6.71 -3.42 7.58
CA ALA A 238 -6.09 -2.16 7.21
C ALA A 238 -5.19 -1.61 8.33
N THR A 239 -3.95 -1.26 7.99
CA THR A 239 -2.93 -0.77 8.93
C THR A 239 -2.26 0.52 8.44
N GLY A 240 -1.50 1.19 9.32
CA GLY A 240 -0.74 2.40 9.01
C GLY A 240 -1.26 3.66 9.71
N GLY A 241 -0.69 4.81 9.35
CA GLY A 241 -0.96 6.10 10.00
C GLY A 241 -2.42 6.55 9.94
N PHE A 242 -3.15 6.13 8.89
CA PHE A 242 -4.58 6.44 8.72
C PHE A 242 -5.44 5.94 9.88
N ALA A 243 -5.02 4.86 10.57
CA ALA A 243 -5.76 4.22 11.66
C ALA A 243 -6.05 5.15 12.84
N ARG A 244 -5.35 6.29 12.94
CA ARG A 244 -5.60 7.32 13.96
C ARG A 244 -6.87 8.12 13.68
N SER A 245 -7.34 8.19 12.44
CA SER A 245 -8.55 8.92 12.04
C SER A 245 -9.77 7.99 12.02
N LYS A 246 -10.79 8.26 12.86
CA LYS A 246 -12.04 7.48 12.85
C LYS A 246 -12.82 7.68 11.55
N VAL A 247 -12.91 8.93 11.07
CA VAL A 247 -13.62 9.27 9.83
C VAL A 247 -12.96 8.62 8.62
N TRP A 248 -11.62 8.54 8.56
CA TRP A 248 -10.92 7.86 7.46
C TRP A 248 -11.19 6.35 7.48
N ARG A 249 -11.13 5.71 8.66
CA ARG A 249 -11.41 4.26 8.80
C ARG A 249 -12.80 3.90 8.28
N GLN A 250 -13.82 4.66 8.69
CA GLN A 250 -15.18 4.45 8.21
C GLN A 250 -15.31 4.72 6.70
N MET A 251 -14.71 5.81 6.22
CA MET A 251 -14.74 6.18 4.79
C MET A 251 -14.11 5.10 3.90
N LEU A 252 -13.04 4.45 4.35
CA LEU A 252 -12.45 3.32 3.63
C LEU A 252 -13.44 2.15 3.52
N ALA A 253 -14.11 1.78 4.61
CA ALA A 253 -15.13 0.72 4.59
C ALA A 253 -16.28 1.06 3.63
N ASP A 254 -16.78 2.30 3.69
CA ASP A 254 -17.87 2.80 2.85
C ASP A 254 -17.51 2.79 1.36
N ILE A 255 -16.29 3.18 1.01
CA ILE A 255 -15.82 3.22 -0.39
C ILE A 255 -15.54 1.82 -0.93
N LEU A 256 -14.95 0.93 -0.13
CA LEU A 256 -14.67 -0.44 -0.54
C LEU A 256 -15.91 -1.33 -0.58
N ASP A 257 -17.00 -0.90 0.07
CA ASP A 257 -18.21 -1.72 0.28
C ASP A 257 -17.84 -3.09 0.89
N CYS A 258 -16.98 -3.05 1.91
CA CYS A 258 -16.39 -4.21 2.57
C CYS A 258 -16.04 -3.83 4.01
N GLN A 259 -16.20 -4.77 4.95
CA GLN A 259 -15.83 -4.55 6.34
C GLN A 259 -14.31 -4.30 6.45
N VAL A 260 -13.91 -3.29 7.21
CA VAL A 260 -12.50 -2.95 7.45
C VAL A 260 -12.15 -3.22 8.91
N ASN A 261 -11.17 -4.09 9.12
CA ASN A 261 -10.64 -4.43 10.43
C ASN A 261 -9.34 -3.67 10.64
N VAL A 262 -9.25 -2.92 11.74
CA VAL A 262 -8.08 -2.09 12.08
C VAL A 262 -7.46 -2.59 13.39
N PRO A 263 -6.31 -3.28 13.32
CA PRO A 263 -5.60 -3.75 14.50
C PRO A 263 -5.12 -2.60 15.40
N VAL A 264 -5.14 -2.80 16.72
CA VAL A 264 -4.55 -1.87 17.69
C VAL A 264 -3.03 -1.91 17.57
N SER A 265 -2.46 -0.97 16.80
CA SER A 265 -1.03 -0.68 16.61
C SER A 265 -0.10 -1.91 16.58
N PHE A 266 0.27 -2.34 15.38
CA PHE A 266 0.99 -3.59 15.18
C PHE A 266 2.18 -3.41 14.23
N GLU A 267 3.39 -3.76 14.68
CA GLU A 267 4.59 -3.83 13.84
C GLU A 267 4.55 -5.09 12.96
N SER A 268 3.67 -5.07 11.96
CA SER A 268 3.34 -6.22 11.12
C SER A 268 4.55 -6.87 10.44
N GLY A 269 5.47 -6.06 9.90
CA GLY A 269 6.69 -6.59 9.28
C GLY A 269 7.56 -7.37 10.27
N CYS A 270 7.71 -6.85 11.49
CA CYS A 270 8.47 -7.52 12.55
C CYS A 270 7.81 -8.82 13.00
N LEU A 271 6.49 -8.86 13.16
CA LEU A 271 5.81 -10.12 13.46
C LEU A 271 5.97 -11.11 12.30
N GLY A 272 5.75 -10.69 11.06
CA GLY A 272 5.93 -11.56 9.89
C GLY A 272 7.33 -12.19 9.86
N ALA A 273 8.37 -11.42 10.18
CA ALA A 273 9.73 -11.94 10.33
C ALA A 273 9.83 -12.98 11.46
N ALA A 274 9.23 -12.71 12.62
CA ALA A 274 9.20 -13.65 13.74
C ALA A 274 8.46 -14.95 13.39
N ILE A 275 7.39 -14.90 12.60
CA ILE A 275 6.68 -16.09 12.11
C ILE A 275 7.58 -16.95 11.22
N LEU A 276 8.34 -16.35 10.31
CA LEU A 276 9.32 -17.08 9.50
C LEU A 276 10.43 -17.70 10.35
N VAL A 277 10.90 -16.99 11.38
CA VAL A 277 11.86 -17.54 12.34
C VAL A 277 11.27 -18.75 13.07
N MET A 278 10.03 -18.65 13.58
CA MET A 278 9.34 -19.75 14.25
C MET A 278 9.21 -20.99 13.35
N GLN A 279 8.93 -20.79 12.06
CA GLN A 279 8.94 -21.90 11.11
C GLN A 279 10.34 -22.48 10.90
N SER A 280 11.33 -21.62 10.73
CA SER A 280 12.72 -22.03 10.51
C SER A 280 13.24 -22.91 11.66
N ILE A 281 12.96 -22.54 12.91
CA ILE A 281 13.43 -23.27 14.10
C ILE A 281 12.48 -24.37 14.57
N GLY A 282 11.41 -24.66 13.81
CA GLY A 282 10.49 -25.77 14.07
C GLY A 282 9.45 -25.55 15.17
N ILE A 283 9.25 -24.30 15.62
CA ILE A 283 8.16 -23.93 16.55
C ILE A 283 6.80 -23.95 15.82
N ALA A 284 6.78 -23.62 14.53
CA ALA A 284 5.58 -23.59 13.71
C ALA A 284 5.75 -24.36 12.40
N SER A 285 4.67 -24.91 11.86
CA SER A 285 4.67 -25.63 10.57
C SER A 285 4.04 -24.83 9.43
N SER A 286 3.29 -23.77 9.73
CA SER A 286 2.61 -22.89 8.76
C SER A 286 2.55 -21.45 9.28
N TYR A 287 2.12 -20.52 8.43
CA TYR A 287 1.88 -19.13 8.82
C TYR A 287 0.68 -18.97 9.75
N ASP A 288 -0.20 -19.97 9.88
CA ASP A 288 -1.41 -19.90 10.71
C ASP A 288 -1.11 -19.58 12.18
N VAL A 289 0.11 -19.87 12.65
CA VAL A 289 0.57 -19.52 14.00
C VAL A 289 0.47 -18.02 14.29
N VAL A 290 0.46 -17.17 13.26
CA VAL A 290 0.29 -15.71 13.38
C VAL A 290 -0.98 -15.34 14.14
N ALA A 291 -2.07 -16.11 14.00
CA ALA A 291 -3.34 -15.84 14.66
C ALA A 291 -3.23 -15.82 16.19
N ASN A 292 -2.23 -16.50 16.77
CA ASN A 292 -1.99 -16.49 18.22
C ASN A 292 -1.35 -15.20 18.73
N TYR A 293 -0.88 -14.33 17.83
CA TYR A 293 -0.15 -13.11 18.13
C TYR A 293 -0.85 -11.85 17.61
N LEU A 294 -2.01 -12.00 16.95
CA LEU A 294 -2.85 -10.87 16.58
C LEU A 294 -3.53 -10.34 17.84
N GLY A 295 -3.48 -9.02 18.00
CA GLY A 295 -4.13 -8.32 19.11
C GLY A 295 -5.59 -7.96 18.79
N ASP A 296 -6.16 -7.10 19.64
CA ASP A 296 -7.50 -6.55 19.43
C ASP A 296 -7.58 -5.73 18.13
N GLU A 297 -8.74 -5.76 17.49
CA GLU A 297 -9.06 -4.96 16.32
C GLU A 297 -10.35 -4.16 16.50
N THR A 298 -10.47 -3.06 15.77
CA THR A 298 -11.72 -2.32 15.63
C THR A 298 -12.29 -2.57 14.24
N GLU A 299 -13.55 -3.00 14.19
CA GLU A 299 -14.26 -3.27 12.94
C GLU A 299 -15.07 -2.04 12.49
N TYR A 300 -15.10 -1.82 11.18
CA TYR A 300 -15.88 -0.77 10.53
C TYR A 300 -16.73 -1.39 9.42
N ASP A 301 -18.03 -1.44 9.65
CA ASP A 301 -18.98 -1.90 8.65
C ASP A 301 -19.36 -0.78 7.67
N PRO A 302 -19.48 -1.07 6.37
CA PRO A 302 -19.87 -0.08 5.38
C PRO A 302 -21.28 0.46 5.65
N GLN A 303 -21.43 1.78 5.64
CA GLN A 303 -22.71 2.46 5.82
C GLN A 303 -23.49 2.48 4.49
N PRO A 304 -24.67 1.85 4.40
CA PRO A 304 -25.37 1.68 3.11
C PRO A 304 -25.65 2.98 2.35
N GLN A 305 -25.92 4.07 3.08
CA GLN A 305 -26.16 5.39 2.49
C GLN A 305 -24.90 5.97 1.85
N ALA A 306 -23.74 5.85 2.51
CA ALA A 306 -22.47 6.33 1.98
C ALA A 306 -22.00 5.47 0.80
N VAL A 307 -22.12 4.15 0.91
CA VAL A 307 -21.85 3.19 -0.18
C VAL A 307 -22.63 3.56 -1.44
N ALA A 308 -23.92 3.89 -1.31
CA ALA A 308 -24.76 4.25 -2.46
C ALA A 308 -24.29 5.51 -3.19
N VAL A 309 -23.70 6.48 -2.46
CA VAL A 309 -23.08 7.67 -3.04
C VAL A 309 -21.77 7.31 -3.72
N TYR A 310 -20.87 6.61 -3.03
CA TYR A 310 -19.56 6.26 -3.57
C TYR A 310 -19.64 5.35 -4.80
N LYS A 311 -20.61 4.43 -4.86
CA LYS A 311 -20.88 3.62 -6.06
C LYS A 311 -21.24 4.45 -7.30
N GLN A 312 -21.78 5.65 -7.13
CA GLN A 312 -22.06 6.57 -8.24
C GLN A 312 -20.85 7.40 -8.64
N LEU A 313 -20.00 7.77 -7.68
CA LEU A 313 -18.83 8.62 -7.90
C LEU A 313 -17.63 7.87 -8.48
N LEU A 314 -17.40 6.63 -8.05
CA LEU A 314 -16.22 5.85 -8.43
C LEU A 314 -16.09 5.62 -9.95
N PRO A 315 -17.17 5.34 -10.71
CA PRO A 315 -17.10 5.29 -12.17
C PRO A 315 -16.70 6.63 -12.81
N VAL A 316 -17.17 7.76 -12.26
CA VAL A 316 -16.83 9.10 -12.77
C VAL A 316 -15.37 9.43 -12.48
N PHE A 317 -14.87 9.12 -11.29
CA PHE A 317 -13.44 9.22 -10.94
C PHE A 317 -12.56 8.54 -11.99
N ARG A 318 -12.83 7.26 -12.29
CA ARG A 318 -12.05 6.51 -13.30
C ARG A 318 -12.23 7.04 -14.72
N GLN A 319 -13.40 7.55 -15.05
CA GLN A 319 -13.64 8.16 -16.35
C GLN A 319 -12.78 9.40 -16.53
N VAL A 320 -12.71 10.27 -15.52
CA VAL A 320 -11.95 11.52 -15.58
C VAL A 320 -10.44 11.23 -15.60
N GLU A 321 -9.95 10.31 -14.78
CA GLU A 321 -8.55 9.84 -14.81
C GLU A 321 -8.13 9.46 -16.25
N LYS A 322 -8.92 8.62 -16.92
CA LYS A 322 -8.65 8.19 -18.30
C LYS A 322 -8.67 9.33 -19.31
N LEU A 323 -9.52 10.34 -19.11
CA LEU A 323 -9.60 11.53 -19.96
C LEU A 323 -8.38 12.44 -19.78
N LEU A 324 -7.82 12.50 -18.56
CA LEU A 324 -6.65 13.31 -18.24
C LEU A 324 -5.32 12.63 -18.58
N ALA A 325 -5.29 11.30 -18.65
CA ALA A 325 -4.07 10.53 -18.94
C ALA A 325 -3.23 11.06 -20.14
N PRO A 326 -3.82 11.41 -21.30
CA PRO A 326 -3.04 11.95 -22.43
C PRO A 326 -2.41 13.33 -22.17
N ALA A 327 -2.91 14.09 -21.18
CA ALA A 327 -2.44 15.44 -20.87
C ALA A 327 -1.32 15.46 -19.81
N TYR A 328 -1.13 14.38 -19.04
CA TYR A 328 -0.14 14.31 -17.98
C TYR A 328 1.31 14.59 -18.43
N PRO A 329 1.81 14.00 -19.53
CA PRO A 329 3.16 14.32 -20.01
C PRO A 329 3.32 15.80 -20.39
N THR A 330 2.27 16.41 -20.96
CA THR A 330 2.31 17.81 -21.37
C THR A 330 2.44 18.76 -20.18
N ILE A 331 1.62 18.56 -19.14
CA ILE A 331 1.72 19.41 -17.93
C ILE A 331 3.00 19.15 -17.14
N ALA A 332 3.45 17.89 -17.07
CA ALA A 332 4.69 17.54 -16.38
C ALA A 332 5.91 18.23 -17.02
N ASN A 333 6.03 18.17 -18.35
CA ASN A 333 7.11 18.84 -19.07
C ASN A 333 7.08 20.36 -18.87
N LEU A 334 5.89 20.98 -18.97
CA LEU A 334 5.75 22.42 -18.77
C LEU A 334 6.17 22.84 -17.35
N GLN A 335 5.81 22.06 -16.33
CA GLN A 335 6.24 22.32 -14.95
C GLN A 335 7.75 22.22 -14.79
N SER A 336 8.40 21.21 -15.38
CA SER A 336 9.86 21.09 -15.38
C SER A 336 10.55 22.25 -16.08
N GLU A 337 10.01 22.69 -17.23
CA GLU A 337 10.54 23.86 -17.95
C GLU A 337 10.41 25.15 -17.13
N LEU A 338 9.26 25.36 -16.46
CA LEU A 338 9.04 26.52 -15.61
C LEU A 338 9.90 26.51 -14.34
N ALA A 339 10.12 25.34 -13.72
CA ALA A 339 11.03 25.21 -12.57
C ALA A 339 12.46 25.63 -12.93
N LEU A 340 12.96 25.19 -14.09
CA LEU A 340 14.26 25.62 -14.62
C LEU A 340 14.32 27.12 -14.90
N LEU A 341 13.23 27.73 -15.39
CA LEU A 341 13.15 29.17 -15.62
C LEU A 341 13.17 29.98 -14.31
N HIS A 342 12.65 29.40 -13.22
CA HIS A 342 12.56 30.06 -11.92
C HIS A 342 13.72 29.71 -10.96
N GLY A 343 14.60 28.78 -11.34
CA GLY A 343 15.72 28.34 -10.49
C GLY A 343 15.26 27.50 -9.31
N GLU A 344 14.15 26.78 -9.45
CA GLU A 344 13.64 25.81 -8.50
C GLU A 344 14.17 24.43 -8.93
N ASP A 345 15.05 23.82 -8.11
CA ASP A 345 15.59 22.46 -8.30
C ASP A 345 14.70 21.40 -7.63
#